data_AF-A0A533ZJ70-F1
#
_entry.id   AF-A0A533ZJ70-F1
#
_cell.length_a   1.000
_cell.length_b   1.000
_cell.length_c   1.000
_cell.angle_alpha   90.00
_cell.angle_beta   90.00
_cell.angle_gamma   90.00
#
_symmetry.space_group_name_H-M   'P 1'
#
loop_
_entity.id
_entity.type
_entity.pdbx_description
1 polymer ?
#
loop_
_entity_poly.entity_id
_entity_poly.type
_entity_poly.pdbx_seq_one_letter_code
_entity_poly.pdbx_strand_id
1 'polypeptide(L)'
;MIPSRSTPTDAEAEGRILSLLRERKRLTFLSMAEALPEYRWHLLLTGLNRLQDRGLVEVSALQWDYEVVLLERKGGSKRGRMSAIRPMGSVHELSERSRR
;
A
#
# COMPACT_ATOMS: atom_id res chain seq x y z
N MET A 1 2.49 38.62 2.48
CA MET A 1 1.75 37.41 2.90
C MET A 1 2.13 36.29 1.95
N ILE A 2 3.02 35.39 2.36
CA ILE A 2 3.32 34.17 1.60
C ILE A 2 2.23 33.18 2.02
N PRO A 3 1.44 32.58 1.12
CA PRO A 3 0.50 31.55 1.54
C PRO A 3 1.34 30.40 2.11
N SER A 4 1.19 30.15 3.41
CA SER A 4 1.69 28.94 4.04
C SER A 4 1.06 27.79 3.29
N ARG A 5 1.84 27.21 2.37
CA ARG A 5 1.46 26.05 1.59
C ARG A 5 1.42 24.92 2.60
N SER A 6 0.27 24.74 3.25
CA SER A 6 0.03 23.65 4.19
C SER A 6 0.45 22.38 3.50
N THR A 7 1.55 21.79 3.94
CA THR A 7 2.01 20.51 3.41
C THR A 7 0.89 19.52 3.67
N PRO A 8 0.39 18.82 2.64
CA PRO A 8 -0.69 17.87 2.84
C PRO A 8 -0.27 16.86 3.92
N THR A 9 -1.10 16.76 4.95
CA THR A 9 -0.84 15.87 6.09
C THR A 9 -1.22 14.43 5.72
N ASP A 10 -0.65 13.46 6.41
CA ASP A 10 -0.98 12.04 6.21
C ASP A 10 -2.49 11.76 6.30
N ALA A 11 -3.20 12.46 7.17
CA ALA A 11 -4.63 12.30 7.37
C ALA A 11 -5.46 12.83 6.19
N GLU A 12 -5.02 13.92 5.56
CA GLU A 12 -5.66 14.45 4.35
C GLU A 12 -5.45 13.50 3.18
N ALA A 13 -4.24 12.95 3.03
CA ALA A 13 -3.93 11.94 2.02
C ALA A 13 -4.82 10.70 2.18
N GLU A 14 -4.95 10.18 3.41
CA GLU A 14 -5.82 9.03 3.72
C GLU A 14 -7.28 9.28 3.28
N GLY A 15 -7.83 10.44 3.63
CA GLY A 15 -9.19 10.82 3.25
C GLY A 15 -9.38 10.90 1.73
N ARG A 16 -8.41 11.47 1.01
CA ARG A 16 -8.47 11.56 -0.46
C ARG A 16 -8.36 10.21 -1.13
N ILE A 17 -7.47 9.34 -0.66
CA ILE A 17 -7.33 7.96 -1.15
C ILE A 17 -8.66 7.22 -0.99
N LEU A 18 -9.30 7.32 0.19
CA LEU A 18 -10.59 6.68 0.43
C LEU A 18 -11.70 7.21 -0.49
N SER A 19 -11.80 8.52 -0.67
CA SER A 19 -12.81 9.10 -1.58
C SER A 19 -12.63 8.60 -3.01
N LEU A 20 -11.39 8.59 -3.51
CA LEU A 20 -11.08 8.09 -4.84
C LEU A 20 -11.42 6.60 -4.99
N LEU A 21 -11.10 5.78 -3.98
CA LEU A 21 -11.44 4.37 -3.94
C LEU A 21 -12.94 4.11 -3.82
N ARG A 22 -13.71 5.01 -3.18
CA ARG A 22 -15.18 4.88 -3.12
C ARG A 22 -15.84 5.09 -4.47
N GLU A 23 -15.30 5.99 -5.28
CA GLU A 23 -15.78 6.27 -6.64
C GLU A 23 -15.39 5.15 -7.61
N ARG A 24 -14.13 4.71 -7.58
CA ARG A 24 -13.59 3.76 -8.58
C ARG A 24 -13.64 2.29 -8.14
N LYS A 25 -13.81 2.03 -6.85
CA LYS A 25 -13.73 0.71 -6.16
C LYS A 25 -12.38 0.01 -6.24
N ARG A 26 -11.65 0.19 -7.32
CA ARG A 26 -10.37 -0.44 -7.63
C ARG A 26 -9.56 0.44 -8.56
N LEU A 27 -8.26 0.55 -8.28
CA LEU A 27 -7.29 1.21 -9.15
C LEU A 27 -5.88 0.73 -8.82
N THR A 28 -4.91 1.04 -9.69
CA THR A 28 -3.51 0.78 -9.38
C THR A 28 -2.88 1.94 -8.61
N PHE A 29 -1.74 1.70 -7.97
CA PHE A 29 -1.00 2.73 -7.25
C PHE A 29 -0.51 3.83 -8.21
N LEU A 30 -0.04 3.48 -9.41
CA LEU A 30 0.33 4.49 -10.40
C LEU A 30 -0.86 5.37 -10.80
N SER A 31 -2.01 4.78 -11.13
CA SER A 31 -3.23 5.54 -11.44
C SER A 31 -3.72 6.38 -10.26
N MET A 32 -3.47 5.94 -9.02
CA MET A 32 -3.75 6.72 -7.81
C MET A 32 -2.85 7.95 -7.71
N ALA A 33 -1.55 7.77 -7.94
CA ALA A 33 -0.57 8.85 -7.92
C ALA A 33 -0.83 9.87 -9.04
N GLU A 34 -1.29 9.42 -10.20
CA GLU A 34 -1.71 10.30 -11.31
C GLU A 34 -2.99 11.08 -10.98
N ALA A 35 -3.92 10.48 -10.23
CA ALA A 35 -5.17 11.14 -9.82
C ALA A 35 -4.99 12.11 -8.63
N LEU A 36 -3.91 11.95 -7.86
CA LEU A 36 -3.58 12.74 -6.67
C LEU A 36 -2.17 13.34 -6.76
N PRO A 37 -1.87 14.12 -7.83
CA PRO A 37 -0.51 14.60 -8.10
C PRO A 37 0.00 15.60 -7.06
N GLU A 38 -0.88 16.20 -6.25
CA GLU A 38 -0.51 17.10 -5.16
C GLU A 38 0.13 16.39 -3.96
N TYR A 39 0.00 15.06 -3.86
CA TYR A 39 0.59 14.25 -2.80
C TYR A 39 1.89 13.60 -3.25
N ARG A 40 2.91 13.64 -2.38
CA ARG A 40 4.15 12.90 -2.59
C ARG A 40 3.88 11.39 -2.45
N TRP A 41 4.57 10.57 -3.23
CA TRP A 41 4.38 9.11 -3.23
C TRP A 41 4.48 8.47 -1.84
N HIS A 42 5.42 8.93 -1.00
CA HIS A 42 5.55 8.40 0.36
C HIS A 42 4.34 8.70 1.26
N LEU A 43 3.63 9.83 1.05
CA LEU A 43 2.40 10.16 1.78
C LEU A 43 1.27 9.25 1.33
N LEU A 44 1.15 9.01 0.01
CA LEU A 44 0.18 8.07 -0.53
C LEU A 44 0.40 6.65 0.00
N LEU A 45 1.66 6.20 0.00
CA LEU A 45 2.04 4.89 0.53
C LEU A 45 1.78 4.78 2.04
N THR A 46 2.09 5.82 2.81
CA THR A 46 1.82 5.86 4.25
C THR A 46 0.32 5.81 4.53
N GLY A 47 -0.48 6.58 3.79
CA GLY A 47 -1.93 6.54 3.88
C GLY A 47 -2.51 5.16 3.52
N LEU A 48 -2.01 4.55 2.43
CA LEU A 48 -2.42 3.21 2.02
C LEU A 48 -2.09 2.14 3.07
N ASN A 49 -0.89 2.17 3.65
CA ASN A 49 -0.50 1.23 4.70
C ASN A 49 -1.45 1.34 5.90
N ARG A 50 -1.78 2.56 6.34
CA ARG A 50 -2.75 2.78 7.43
C ARG A 50 -4.14 2.26 7.10
N LEU A 51 -4.61 2.47 5.87
CA LEU A 51 -5.91 1.95 5.43
C LEU A 51 -5.93 0.42 5.37
N GLN A 52 -4.82 -0.19 4.97
CA GLN A 52 -4.65 -1.63 4.92
C GLN A 52 -4.63 -2.23 6.33
N ASP A 53 -3.89 -1.62 7.27
CA ASP A 53 -3.89 -2.02 8.69
C ASP A 53 -5.30 -1.97 9.31
N ARG A 54 -6.13 -1.02 8.87
CA ARG A 54 -7.53 -0.88 9.30
C ARG A 54 -8.49 -1.83 8.59
N GLY A 55 -8.01 -2.64 7.65
CA GLY A 55 -8.82 -3.55 6.84
C GLY A 55 -9.84 -2.84 5.94
N LEU A 56 -9.55 -1.61 5.53
CA LEU A 56 -10.41 -0.81 4.64
C LEU A 56 -10.04 -1.00 3.17
N VAL A 57 -8.80 -1.39 2.89
CA VAL A 57 -8.31 -1.64 1.54
C VAL A 57 -7.49 -2.91 1.51
N GLU A 58 -7.48 -3.56 0.35
CA GLU A 58 -6.55 -4.63 0.02
C GLU A 58 -5.53 -4.09 -1.00
N VAL A 59 -4.25 -4.38 -0.76
CA VAL A 59 -3.16 -4.04 -1.67
C VAL A 59 -2.49 -5.32 -2.13
N SER A 60 -2.49 -5.53 -3.45
CA SER A 60 -1.97 -6.73 -4.08
C SER A 60 -0.90 -6.38 -5.11
N ALA A 61 0.24 -7.06 -5.05
CA ALA A 61 1.32 -6.84 -6.01
C ALA A 61 0.90 -7.34 -7.40
N LEU A 62 1.07 -6.49 -8.41
CA LEU A 62 1.00 -6.83 -9.82
C LEU A 62 2.42 -6.96 -10.40
N GLN A 63 2.51 -7.36 -11.67
CA GLN A 63 3.78 -7.50 -12.39
C GLN A 63 4.63 -6.21 -12.43
N TRP A 64 4.00 -5.03 -12.48
CA TRP A 64 4.69 -3.74 -12.64
C TRP A 64 4.11 -2.62 -11.78
N ASP A 65 3.15 -2.93 -10.89
CA ASP A 65 2.44 -1.95 -10.07
C ASP A 65 1.78 -2.65 -8.86
N TYR A 66 0.98 -1.93 -8.09
CA TYR A 66 0.16 -2.47 -7.01
C TYR A 66 -1.31 -2.20 -7.31
N GLU A 67 -2.15 -3.23 -7.23
CA GLU A 67 -3.60 -3.08 -7.24
C GLU A 67 -4.07 -2.69 -5.84
N VAL A 68 -4.96 -1.71 -5.77
CA VAL A 68 -5.61 -1.25 -4.54
C VAL A 68 -7.12 -1.40 -4.70
N VAL A 69 -7.73 -2.16 -3.80
CA VAL A 69 -9.17 -2.47 -3.81
C VAL A 69 -9.82 -1.98 -2.52
N LEU A 70 -10.98 -1.33 -2.62
CA LEU A 70 -11.77 -0.97 -1.45
C LEU A 70 -12.45 -2.21 -0.86
N LEU A 71 -12.27 -2.46 0.43
CA LEU A 71 -12.97 -3.50 1.16
C LEU A 71 -14.30 -2.95 1.69
N GLU A 72 -15.41 -3.37 1.11
CA GLU A 72 -16.72 -3.16 1.71
C GLU A 72 -16.77 -3.97 3.01
N ARG A 73 -16.98 -3.32 4.16
CA ARG A 73 -17.20 -4.03 5.44
C ARG A 73 -18.46 -4.90 5.34
N LYS A 74 -18.33 -6.12 4.83
CA LYS A 74 -19.23 -7.20 5.16
C LYS A 74 -18.94 -7.54 6.61
N GLY A 75 -19.87 -7.21 7.52
CA GLY A 75 -19.81 -7.67 8.90
C GLY A 75 -19.58 -9.19 8.90
N GLY A 76 -18.39 -9.63 9.29
CA GLY A 76 -17.96 -11.00 9.07
C GLY A 76 -16.55 -11.24 9.56
N SER A 77 -16.43 -11.48 10.86
CA SER A 77 -15.23 -11.95 11.53
C SER A 77 -14.60 -13.15 10.82
N LYS A 78 -13.35 -13.02 10.38
CA LYS A 78 -12.31 -14.03 10.63
C LYS A 78 -10.91 -13.44 10.44
N ARG A 79 -10.18 -13.38 11.55
CA ARG A 79 -8.72 -13.51 11.59
C ARG A 79 -8.28 -14.55 10.56
N GLY A 80 -7.29 -14.21 9.74
CA GLY A 80 -6.54 -15.22 8.99
C GLY A 80 -6.01 -14.77 7.64
N ARG A 81 -4.96 -13.95 7.66
CA ARG A 81 -3.67 -14.28 7.02
C ARG A 81 -2.72 -13.10 7.19
N MET A 82 -1.85 -13.21 8.19
CA MET A 82 -0.52 -12.63 8.08
C MET A 82 0.07 -13.15 6.77
N SER A 83 0.10 -12.31 5.74
CA SER A 83 1.02 -12.51 4.64
C SER A 83 2.39 -12.21 5.22
N ALA A 84 3.02 -13.25 5.77
CA ALA A 84 4.43 -13.21 6.09
C ALA A 84 5.14 -12.78 4.80
N ILE A 85 5.71 -11.58 4.83
CA ILE A 85 6.73 -11.17 3.88
C ILE A 85 7.80 -12.25 3.98
N ARG A 86 7.81 -13.17 3.02
CA ARG A 86 8.86 -14.19 2.93
C ARG A 86 10.15 -13.43 2.65
N PRO A 87 11.19 -13.52 3.50
CA PRO A 87 12.51 -13.13 3.04
C PRO A 87 12.86 -13.99 1.83
N MET A 88 13.29 -13.32 0.75
CA MET A 88 13.77 -13.96 -0.46
C MET A 88 14.80 -15.02 -0.12
N GLY A 89 14.74 -16.10 -0.90
CA GLY A 89 15.51 -17.31 -0.73
C GLY A 89 17.00 -17.06 -0.53
N SER A 90 17.54 -17.90 0.35
CA SER A 90 18.95 -18.22 0.50
C SER A 90 19.63 -18.36 -0.87
N VAL A 91 20.60 -17.49 -1.13
CA VAL A 91 21.61 -17.70 -2.16
C VAL A 91 22.93 -17.70 -1.42
N HIS A 92 23.38 -18.88 -1.01
CA HIS A 92 24.78 -19.29 -0.86
C HIS A 92 24.78 -20.72 -0.30
N GLU A 93 24.38 -21.67 -1.14
CA GLU A 93 24.93 -23.01 -1.04
C GLU A 93 25.84 -23.17 -2.26
N LEU A 94 27.15 -23.09 -2.04
CA LEU A 94 28.17 -23.79 -2.83
C LEU A 94 29.53 -23.61 -2.16
N SER A 95 30.18 -24.76 -1.94
CA SER A 95 31.60 -24.95 -1.70
C SER A 95 32.17 -24.44 -0.38
N GLU A 96 32.31 -25.36 0.59
CA GLU A 96 33.66 -25.85 0.88
C GLU A 96 33.62 -27.28 1.42
N ARG A 97 33.73 -28.20 0.47
CA ARG A 97 34.22 -29.56 0.70
C ARG A 97 35.72 -29.44 0.98
N SER A 98 36.15 -29.37 2.24
CA SER A 98 37.58 -29.46 2.57
C SER A 98 37.86 -30.05 3.94
N ARG A 99 38.30 -31.33 3.89
CA ARG A 99 39.27 -32.03 4.76
C ARG A 99 38.82 -32.29 6.21
N ARG A 100 38.57 -33.56 6.55
CA ARG A 100 39.57 -34.50 7.09
C ARG A 100 40.31 -33.95 8.30
#